data_AF-A0A7K4SRJ2-F1
#
_entry.id   AF-A0A7K4SRJ2-F1
#
_cell.length_a   1.000
_cell.length_b   1.000
_cell.length_c   1.000
_cell.angle_alpha   90.00
_cell.angle_beta   90.00
_cell.angle_gamma   90.00
#
_symmetry.space_group_name_H-M   'P 1'
#
loop_
_entity.id
_entity.type
_entity.pdbx_description
1 polymer ?
#
loop_
_entity_poly.entity_id
_entity_poly.type
_entity_poly.pdbx_seq_one_letter_code
_entity_poly.pdbx_strand_id
1 'polypeptide(L)'
;ADEEHQQNVVAAAVARPRPHAEERGDGMPRRRRNMGNRMMAQRRAQQVEDWVEGNEDDAEEVPEFQVSGKIGAKKQRKLEEKQARKAQREAEEAEREERKKLESKREEERRKEEERIRLEEERQEEEKRKAKEEEEKREYEEYLKLKESFVVEEEGVEESMTEEESRSFLMGFLEYVKKTKVIQLEDLASHLGLRTQDAINRIQDLMADGTLTGVIDDRGKFIYITPEEMAAVAQYIKQRGRVSIAELAQASNSLINLQPESQTVAPTVA
;
A
#
# COMPACT_ATOMS: atom_id res chain seq x y z
N ALA A 1 53.91 -38.72 9.84
CA ALA A 1 54.90 -39.54 9.15
C ALA A 1 54.17 -40.22 8.01
N ASP A 2 54.42 -39.99 6.74
CA ASP A 2 55.30 -39.08 5.99
C ASP A 2 54.85 -39.35 4.54
N GLU A 3 54.48 -38.33 3.79
CA GLU A 3 54.32 -38.45 2.34
C GLU A 3 55.22 -37.38 1.70
N GLU A 4 56.49 -37.76 1.48
CA GLU A 4 57.41 -37.14 0.52
C GLU A 4 56.90 -37.42 -0.90
N HIS A 5 56.61 -36.41 -1.71
CA HIS A 5 57.52 -35.71 -2.62
C HIS A 5 58.16 -36.57 -3.74
N GLN A 6 57.71 -36.34 -4.98
CA GLN A 6 58.52 -36.23 -6.21
C GLN A 6 57.60 -35.77 -7.37
N GLN A 7 57.53 -34.47 -7.65
CA GLN A 7 58.28 -33.72 -8.66
C GLN A 7 58.06 -34.17 -10.13
N ASN A 8 57.49 -33.27 -10.93
CA ASN A 8 58.08 -32.89 -12.21
C ASN A 8 57.70 -31.46 -12.61
N VAL A 9 58.76 -30.69 -12.85
CA VAL A 9 58.90 -29.35 -13.46
C VAL A 9 58.27 -29.31 -14.88
N VAL A 10 57.81 -28.18 -15.43
CA VAL A 10 58.64 -27.15 -16.09
C VAL A 10 57.78 -25.94 -16.53
N ALA A 11 58.36 -24.76 -16.32
CA ALA A 11 58.23 -23.47 -17.04
C ALA A 11 56.94 -22.62 -16.99
N ALA A 12 57.11 -21.49 -16.32
CA ALA A 12 56.31 -20.28 -16.44
C ALA A 12 56.50 -19.57 -17.79
N ALA A 13 55.41 -19.05 -18.35
CA ALA A 13 55.43 -17.97 -19.33
C ALA A 13 54.32 -16.94 -18.98
N VAL A 14 54.77 -15.69 -18.89
CA VAL A 14 54.10 -14.50 -18.37
C VAL A 14 52.76 -14.19 -19.07
N ALA A 15 51.73 -13.95 -18.26
CA ALA A 15 50.41 -13.45 -18.67
C ALA A 15 50.47 -11.96 -19.06
N ARG A 16 49.88 -11.61 -20.22
CA ARG A 16 49.35 -10.26 -20.51
C ARG A 16 47.82 -10.33 -20.38
N PRO A 17 47.16 -9.49 -19.56
CA PRO A 17 45.71 -9.51 -19.48
C PRO A 17 45.12 -8.91 -20.76
N ARG A 18 44.30 -9.70 -21.46
CA ARG A 18 43.37 -9.20 -22.48
C ARG A 18 42.23 -8.49 -21.74
N PRO A 19 41.77 -7.31 -22.19
CA PRO A 19 40.64 -6.65 -21.55
C PRO A 19 39.40 -7.54 -21.70
N HIS A 20 38.78 -7.81 -20.56
CA HIS A 20 37.52 -8.52 -20.41
C HIS A 20 36.48 -7.87 -21.32
N ALA A 21 35.92 -8.64 -22.25
CA ALA A 21 34.68 -8.26 -22.90
C ALA A 21 33.58 -8.45 -21.86
N GLU A 22 33.08 -7.36 -21.30
CA GLU A 22 31.84 -7.39 -20.53
C GLU A 22 30.69 -7.76 -21.47
N GLU A 23 29.97 -8.78 -21.05
CA GLU A 23 28.73 -9.29 -21.60
C GLU A 23 27.69 -8.18 -21.58
N ARG A 24 27.48 -7.55 -22.75
CA ARG A 24 26.57 -6.41 -22.89
C ARG A 24 25.15 -6.97 -22.95
N GLY A 25 24.38 -6.72 -21.89
CA GLY A 25 23.00 -7.19 -21.73
C GLY A 25 22.10 -6.86 -22.92
N ASP A 26 21.22 -7.81 -23.22
CA ASP A 26 20.24 -7.76 -24.30
C ASP A 26 19.34 -6.52 -24.14
N GLY A 27 19.31 -5.63 -25.15
CA GLY A 27 18.35 -4.51 -25.19
C GLY A 27 18.85 -3.08 -25.46
N MET A 28 20.14 -2.82 -25.73
CA MET A 28 20.60 -1.44 -26.04
C MET A 28 20.72 -1.11 -27.55
N PRO A 29 20.22 0.06 -28.03
CA PRO A 29 20.23 0.41 -29.45
C PRO A 29 21.64 0.73 -29.98
N ARG A 30 21.97 0.16 -31.15
CA ARG A 30 23.25 0.33 -31.86
C ARG A 30 23.47 1.80 -32.26
N ARG A 31 24.61 2.42 -31.86
CA ARG A 31 25.07 3.73 -32.38
C ARG A 31 25.16 3.69 -33.91
N ARG A 32 24.26 4.39 -34.61
CA ARG A 32 24.28 4.55 -36.07
C ARG A 32 25.50 5.38 -36.48
N ARG A 33 26.32 4.85 -37.39
CA ARG A 33 27.44 5.53 -38.07
C ARG A 33 27.00 6.92 -38.56
N ASN A 34 27.84 7.93 -38.32
CA ASN A 34 27.69 9.35 -38.71
C ASN A 34 27.06 9.54 -40.12
N MET A 35 25.74 9.76 -40.17
CA MET A 35 25.03 10.27 -41.34
C MET A 35 25.08 11.81 -41.41
N GLY A 36 25.32 12.49 -40.29
CA GLY A 36 25.39 13.96 -40.20
C GLY A 36 26.53 14.58 -41.02
N ASN A 37 27.72 13.94 -41.02
CA ASN A 37 28.86 14.44 -41.79
C ASN A 37 28.65 14.34 -43.30
N ARG A 38 27.83 13.38 -43.77
CA ARG A 38 27.53 13.21 -45.20
C ARG A 38 26.54 14.24 -45.70
N MET A 39 25.51 14.54 -44.90
CA MET A 39 24.53 15.60 -45.16
C MET A 39 25.17 16.99 -45.17
N MET A 40 26.08 17.28 -44.23
CA MET A 40 26.79 18.57 -44.18
C MET A 40 27.75 18.77 -45.37
N ALA A 41 28.41 17.71 -45.84
CA ALA A 41 29.24 17.76 -47.05
C ALA A 41 28.40 18.04 -48.31
N GLN A 42 27.21 17.44 -48.40
CA GLN A 42 26.30 17.63 -49.54
C GLN A 42 25.68 19.04 -49.56
N ARG A 43 25.38 19.60 -48.38
CA ARG A 43 24.88 20.99 -48.25
C ARG A 43 25.94 22.04 -48.59
N ARG A 44 27.21 21.75 -48.28
CA ARG A 44 28.34 22.64 -48.60
C ARG A 44 28.69 22.63 -50.09
N ALA A 45 28.46 21.51 -50.79
CA ALA A 45 28.60 21.43 -52.25
C ALA A 45 27.51 22.25 -52.97
N GLN A 46 26.25 22.19 -52.51
CA GLN A 46 25.16 22.99 -53.07
C GLN A 46 25.35 24.50 -52.88
N GLN A 47 25.94 24.92 -51.75
CA GLN A 47 26.17 26.34 -51.48
C GLN A 47 27.33 26.95 -52.31
N VAL A 48 28.20 26.11 -52.88
CA VAL A 48 29.28 26.55 -53.79
C VAL A 48 28.78 26.65 -55.24
N GLU A 49 27.81 25.84 -55.65
CA GLU A 49 27.13 25.98 -56.95
C GLU A 49 26.30 27.28 -57.01
N ASP A 50 25.58 27.62 -55.93
CA ASP A 50 24.70 28.80 -55.85
C ASP A 50 25.47 30.15 -55.79
N TRP A 51 26.76 30.14 -55.45
CA TRP A 51 27.62 31.35 -55.40
C TRP A 51 28.35 31.64 -56.72
N VAL A 52 28.37 30.71 -57.67
CA VAL A 52 29.03 30.88 -58.99
C VAL A 52 28.02 31.26 -60.08
N GLU A 53 26.72 31.00 -59.88
CA GLU A 53 25.66 31.29 -60.86
C GLU A 53 25.04 32.70 -60.74
N GLY A 54 25.42 33.49 -59.72
CA GLY A 54 24.77 34.77 -59.39
C GLY A 54 25.46 36.05 -59.86
N ASN A 55 26.50 36.00 -60.72
CA ASN A 55 27.33 37.20 -60.97
C ASN A 55 27.83 37.42 -62.42
N GLU A 56 27.26 36.76 -63.42
CA GLU A 56 27.59 37.01 -64.84
C GLU A 56 26.31 36.96 -65.68
N ASP A 57 25.56 38.07 -65.73
CA ASP A 57 24.79 38.55 -66.90
C ASP A 57 23.92 39.77 -66.51
N ASP A 58 24.54 40.78 -65.88
CA ASP A 58 24.03 42.17 -65.85
C ASP A 58 24.93 43.06 -66.74
N ALA A 59 25.00 42.67 -68.02
CA ALA A 59 25.62 43.46 -69.06
C ALA A 59 24.53 43.89 -70.05
N GLU A 60 24.41 45.20 -70.20
CA GLU A 60 23.62 45.91 -71.19
C GLU A 60 23.60 45.21 -72.56
N GLU A 61 22.41 44.93 -73.10
CA GLU A 61 22.24 44.86 -74.55
C GLU A 61 20.97 45.60 -74.95
N VAL A 62 21.12 46.91 -75.15
CA VAL A 62 20.27 47.66 -76.06
C VAL A 62 20.51 47.08 -77.46
N PRO A 63 19.46 46.72 -78.20
CA PRO A 63 19.42 47.22 -79.56
C PRO A 63 18.02 47.76 -79.91
N GLU A 64 17.97 49.07 -80.12
CA GLU A 64 17.19 49.60 -81.23
C GLU A 64 17.60 48.85 -82.51
N PHE A 65 16.65 48.21 -83.19
CA PHE A 65 16.74 48.09 -84.64
C PHE A 65 15.35 47.97 -85.26
N GLN A 66 14.81 49.12 -85.66
CA GLN A 66 13.81 49.18 -86.71
C GLN A 66 14.45 48.70 -88.03
N VAL A 67 14.04 47.53 -88.50
CA VAL A 67 14.12 47.15 -89.92
C VAL A 67 12.92 46.29 -90.24
N SER A 68 11.97 46.91 -90.92
CA SER A 68 10.97 46.27 -91.75
C SER A 68 11.65 45.59 -92.95
N GLY A 69 12.44 44.55 -92.67
CA GLY A 69 12.94 43.60 -93.65
C GLY A 69 12.26 42.26 -93.39
N LYS A 70 11.71 41.61 -94.43
CA LYS A 70 11.07 40.28 -94.35
C LYS A 70 11.95 39.33 -93.54
N ILE A 71 11.56 39.07 -92.29
CA ILE A 71 12.25 38.16 -91.40
C ILE A 71 12.11 36.77 -92.03
N GLY A 72 13.22 36.17 -92.45
CA GLY A 72 13.21 34.83 -93.02
C GLY A 72 12.57 33.83 -92.03
N ALA A 73 11.80 32.88 -92.55
CA ALA A 73 10.98 31.92 -91.77
C ALA A 73 11.70 31.25 -90.58
N LYS A 74 13.03 31.10 -90.64
CA LYS A 74 13.84 30.54 -89.55
C LYS A 74 13.97 31.46 -88.32
N LYS A 75 13.98 32.78 -88.49
CA LYS A 75 14.09 33.75 -87.38
C LYS A 75 12.74 33.98 -86.69
N GLN A 76 11.63 33.90 -87.43
CA GLN A 76 10.27 33.96 -86.86
C GLN A 76 10.00 32.74 -85.97
N ARG A 77 10.31 31.53 -86.45
CA ARG A 77 10.20 30.32 -85.62
C ARG A 77 11.03 30.37 -84.34
N LYS A 78 12.24 30.96 -84.36
CA LYS A 78 13.09 31.11 -83.17
C LYS A 78 12.51 32.12 -82.16
N LEU A 79 11.87 33.18 -82.63
CA LEU A 79 11.18 34.14 -81.76
C LEU A 79 9.91 33.53 -81.17
N GLU A 80 9.13 32.80 -81.96
CA GLU A 80 7.97 32.05 -81.51
C GLU A 80 8.37 30.98 -80.48
N GLU A 81 9.46 30.25 -80.70
CA GLU A 81 10.00 29.27 -79.76
C GLU A 81 10.48 29.92 -78.45
N LYS A 82 11.13 31.10 -78.52
CA LYS A 82 11.54 31.86 -77.32
C LYS A 82 10.33 32.40 -76.55
N GLN A 83 9.28 32.83 -77.24
CA GLN A 83 8.02 33.27 -76.64
C GLN A 83 7.26 32.09 -76.01
N ALA A 84 7.18 30.94 -76.68
CA ALA A 84 6.59 29.73 -76.13
C ALA A 84 7.36 29.22 -74.90
N ARG A 85 8.70 29.26 -74.92
CA ARG A 85 9.54 28.91 -73.76
C ARG A 85 9.37 29.88 -72.60
N LYS A 86 9.16 31.18 -72.86
CA LYS A 86 8.88 32.18 -71.83
C LYS A 86 7.48 31.97 -71.22
N ALA A 87 6.47 31.74 -72.07
CA ALA A 87 5.10 31.44 -71.63
C ALA A 87 5.02 30.15 -70.82
N GLN A 88 5.81 29.12 -71.17
CA GLN A 88 5.88 27.88 -70.40
C GLN A 88 6.47 28.10 -69.00
N ARG A 89 7.52 28.93 -68.87
CA ARG A 89 8.11 29.28 -67.56
C ARG A 89 7.15 30.10 -66.70
N GLU A 90 6.46 31.07 -67.29
CA GLU A 90 5.48 31.91 -66.58
C GLU A 90 4.28 31.08 -66.10
N ALA A 91 3.78 30.15 -66.92
CA ALA A 91 2.73 29.22 -66.51
C ALA A 91 3.18 28.28 -65.37
N GLU A 92 4.42 27.77 -65.43
CA GLU A 92 4.99 26.91 -64.38
C GLU A 92 5.20 27.68 -63.05
N GLU A 93 5.64 28.94 -63.11
CA GLU A 93 5.79 29.80 -61.93
C GLU A 93 4.44 30.18 -61.31
N ALA A 94 3.45 30.50 -62.14
CA ALA A 94 2.08 30.74 -61.68
C ALA A 94 1.47 29.50 -61.02
N GLU A 95 1.65 28.30 -61.60
CA GLU A 95 1.20 27.03 -61.00
C GLU A 95 1.91 26.76 -59.66
N ARG A 96 3.21 27.06 -59.58
CA ARG A 96 3.99 26.92 -58.34
C ARG A 96 3.53 27.89 -57.26
N GLU A 97 3.18 29.13 -57.62
CA GLU A 97 2.63 30.10 -56.68
C GLU A 97 1.22 29.75 -56.21
N GLU A 98 0.34 29.31 -57.11
CA GLU A 98 -1.02 28.88 -56.77
C GLU A 98 -1.00 27.66 -55.86
N ARG A 99 -0.12 26.69 -56.14
CA ARG A 99 0.09 25.53 -55.27
C ARG A 99 0.57 25.94 -53.88
N LYS A 100 1.54 26.87 -53.78
CA LYS A 100 2.02 27.41 -52.49
C LYS A 100 0.90 28.14 -51.73
N LYS A 101 0.09 28.96 -52.41
CA LYS A 101 -1.04 29.69 -51.81
C LYS A 101 -2.15 28.75 -51.33
N LEU A 102 -2.40 27.66 -52.06
CA LEU A 102 -3.38 26.65 -51.64
C LEU A 102 -2.88 25.84 -50.45
N GLU A 103 -1.61 25.46 -50.45
CA GLU A 103 -0.97 24.73 -49.35
C GLU A 103 -0.91 25.59 -48.06
N SER A 104 -0.58 26.88 -48.17
CA SER A 104 -0.57 27.78 -47.02
C SER A 104 -1.97 27.98 -46.41
N LYS A 105 -3.02 28.07 -47.24
CA LYS A 105 -4.41 28.15 -46.76
C LYS A 105 -4.83 26.87 -46.04
N ARG A 106 -4.49 25.71 -46.61
CA ARG A 106 -4.78 24.40 -46.00
C ARG A 106 -4.01 24.21 -44.68
N GLU A 107 -2.77 24.69 -44.60
CA GLU A 107 -1.98 24.66 -43.37
C GLU A 107 -2.55 25.58 -42.30
N GLU A 108 -3.02 26.78 -42.68
CA GLU A 108 -3.68 27.70 -41.74
C GLU A 108 -4.99 27.14 -41.20
N GLU A 109 -5.81 26.51 -42.05
CA GLU A 109 -7.03 25.82 -41.62
C GLU A 109 -6.72 24.66 -40.67
N ARG A 110 -5.71 23.84 -40.97
CA ARG A 110 -5.27 22.77 -40.07
C ARG A 110 -4.76 23.31 -38.73
N ARG A 111 -4.00 24.40 -38.73
CA ARG A 111 -3.52 25.01 -37.48
C ARG A 111 -4.67 25.52 -36.61
N LYS A 112 -5.68 26.16 -37.22
CA LYS A 112 -6.88 26.62 -36.49
C LYS A 112 -7.71 25.46 -35.94
N GLU A 113 -7.81 24.36 -36.67
CA GLU A 113 -8.50 23.14 -36.21
C GLU A 113 -7.73 22.47 -35.07
N GLU A 114 -6.40 22.33 -35.18
CA GLU A 114 -5.55 21.78 -34.13
C GLU A 114 -5.58 22.63 -32.85
N GLU A 115 -5.62 23.96 -32.96
CA GLU A 115 -5.75 24.86 -31.80
C GLU A 115 -7.12 24.73 -31.11
N ARG A 116 -8.19 24.58 -31.89
CA ARG A 116 -9.54 24.33 -31.34
C ARG A 116 -9.63 22.99 -30.62
N ILE A 117 -9.05 21.93 -31.20
CA ILE A 117 -9.03 20.60 -30.59
C ILE A 117 -8.23 20.64 -29.29
N ARG A 118 -7.06 21.30 -29.26
CA ARG A 118 -6.27 21.44 -28.03
C ARG A 118 -7.03 22.16 -26.91
N LEU A 119 -7.73 23.25 -27.24
CA LEU A 119 -8.51 23.99 -26.25
C LEU A 119 -9.69 23.15 -25.72
N GLU A 120 -10.32 22.35 -26.58
CA GLU A 120 -11.39 21.43 -26.18
C GLU A 120 -10.87 20.26 -25.34
N GLU A 121 -9.71 19.70 -25.68
CA GLU A 121 -9.02 18.66 -24.92
C GLU A 121 -8.60 19.16 -23.53
N GLU A 122 -8.01 20.35 -23.42
CA GLU A 122 -7.64 20.97 -22.13
C GLU A 122 -8.87 21.20 -21.26
N ARG A 123 -9.98 21.70 -21.83
CA ARG A 123 -11.23 21.88 -21.10
C ARG A 123 -11.81 20.54 -20.62
N GLN A 124 -11.80 19.51 -21.45
CA GLN A 124 -12.26 18.17 -21.06
C GLN A 124 -11.36 17.55 -19.99
N GLU A 125 -10.06 17.79 -20.03
CA GLU A 125 -9.12 17.30 -19.02
C GLU A 125 -9.34 17.99 -17.67
N GLU A 126 -9.57 19.31 -17.65
CA GLU A 126 -9.95 20.04 -16.45
C GLU A 126 -11.29 19.58 -15.87
N GLU A 127 -12.31 19.36 -16.70
CA GLU A 127 -13.62 18.86 -16.26
C GLU A 127 -13.49 17.44 -15.68
N LYS A 128 -12.69 16.55 -16.29
CA LYS A 128 -12.39 15.20 -15.77
C LYS A 128 -11.62 15.24 -14.47
N ARG A 129 -10.66 16.16 -14.32
CA ARG A 129 -9.92 16.34 -13.06
C ARG A 129 -10.83 16.79 -11.93
N LYS A 130 -11.69 17.78 -12.19
CA LYS A 130 -12.66 18.26 -11.19
C LYS A 130 -13.66 17.17 -10.80
N ALA A 131 -14.13 16.38 -11.76
CA ALA A 131 -15.03 15.25 -11.47
C ALA A 131 -14.36 14.21 -10.56
N LYS A 132 -13.11 13.83 -10.84
CA LYS A 132 -12.35 12.92 -9.98
C LYS A 132 -12.12 13.47 -8.58
N GLU A 133 -11.74 14.74 -8.47
CA GLU A 133 -11.55 15.40 -7.17
C GLU A 133 -12.87 15.48 -6.36
N GLU A 134 -14.02 15.59 -7.02
CA GLU A 134 -15.33 15.55 -6.36
C GLU A 134 -15.75 14.14 -5.95
N GLU A 135 -15.50 13.13 -6.79
CA GLU A 135 -15.72 11.72 -6.46
C GLU A 135 -14.84 11.29 -5.27
N GLU A 136 -13.55 11.63 -5.27
CA GLU A 136 -12.63 11.32 -4.16
C GLU A 136 -13.08 11.97 -2.85
N LYS A 137 -13.65 13.18 -2.88
CA LYS A 137 -14.20 13.83 -1.68
C LYS A 137 -15.43 13.11 -1.15
N ARG A 138 -16.34 12.72 -2.05
CA ARG A 138 -17.54 11.94 -1.66
C ARG A 138 -17.15 10.60 -1.07
N GLU A 139 -16.21 9.89 -1.71
CA GLU A 139 -15.68 8.63 -1.20
C GLU A 139 -14.99 8.81 0.16
N TYR A 140 -14.26 9.91 0.38
CA TYR A 140 -13.63 10.21 1.67
C TYR A 140 -14.67 10.51 2.77
N GLU A 141 -15.71 11.27 2.46
CA GLU A 141 -16.83 11.52 3.38
C GLU A 141 -17.59 10.22 3.71
N GLU A 142 -17.83 9.38 2.72
CA GLU A 142 -18.42 8.05 2.91
C GLU A 142 -17.51 7.14 3.74
N TYR A 143 -16.20 7.16 3.50
CA TYR A 143 -15.22 6.41 4.28
C TYR A 143 -15.20 6.88 5.74
N LEU A 144 -15.22 8.20 5.99
CA LEU A 144 -15.30 8.76 7.34
C LEU A 144 -16.58 8.32 8.07
N LYS A 145 -17.72 8.41 7.38
CA LYS A 145 -19.00 7.97 7.93
C LYS A 145 -19.02 6.47 8.22
N LEU A 146 -18.44 5.66 7.32
CA LEU A 146 -18.33 4.22 7.51
C LEU A 146 -17.37 3.91 8.66
N LYS A 147 -16.21 4.59 8.73
CA LYS A 147 -15.24 4.48 9.83
C LYS A 147 -15.83 4.86 11.18
N GLU A 148 -16.69 5.87 11.24
CA GLU A 148 -17.40 6.26 12.45
C GLU A 148 -18.47 5.21 12.83
N SER A 149 -19.15 4.62 11.85
CA SER A 149 -20.10 3.51 12.09
C SER A 149 -19.43 2.21 12.49
N PHE A 150 -18.17 1.99 12.08
CA PHE A 150 -17.30 0.96 12.62
C PHE A 150 -16.80 1.41 13.99
N VAL A 151 -17.68 1.33 14.99
CA VAL A 151 -17.26 1.22 16.38
C VAL A 151 -16.46 -0.07 16.47
N VAL A 152 -15.14 0.04 16.51
CA VAL A 152 -14.28 -1.04 16.96
C VAL A 152 -14.70 -1.28 18.40
N GLU A 153 -15.50 -2.32 18.63
CA GLU A 153 -15.74 -2.84 19.98
C GLU A 153 -14.35 -3.11 20.56
N GLU A 154 -13.91 -2.21 21.42
CA GLU A 154 -12.64 -2.31 22.11
C GLU A 154 -12.72 -3.60 22.91
N GLU A 155 -11.97 -4.60 22.45
CA GLU A 155 -11.89 -5.91 23.06
C GLU A 155 -11.37 -5.73 24.50
N GLY A 156 -12.31 -5.65 25.45
CA GLY A 156 -12.09 -5.77 26.89
C GLY A 156 -11.05 -4.83 27.49
N VAL A 157 -11.27 -3.52 27.46
CA VAL A 157 -10.73 -2.69 28.55
C VAL A 157 -11.55 -3.01 29.78
N GLU A 158 -10.99 -3.83 30.65
CA GLU A 158 -11.41 -3.94 32.04
C GLU A 158 -11.32 -2.52 32.62
N GLU A 159 -12.46 -1.82 32.62
CA GLU A 159 -12.60 -0.52 33.26
C GLU A 159 -12.13 -0.75 34.69
N SER A 160 -10.94 -0.22 35.02
CA SER A 160 -10.33 -0.43 36.32
C SER A 160 -11.28 0.17 37.33
N MET A 161 -12.07 -0.69 37.96
CA MET A 161 -13.06 -0.29 38.94
C MET A 161 -12.35 0.59 39.96
N THR A 162 -13.00 1.69 40.34
CA THR A 162 -12.44 2.55 41.39
C THR A 162 -12.14 1.70 42.63
N GLU A 163 -11.16 2.09 43.45
CA GLU A 163 -10.80 1.29 44.62
C GLU A 163 -12.00 1.01 45.55
N GLU A 164 -12.95 1.94 45.59
CA GLU A 164 -14.19 1.82 46.37
C GLU A 164 -15.14 0.77 45.79
N GLU A 165 -15.35 0.76 44.48
CA GLU A 165 -16.14 -0.25 43.77
C GLU A 165 -15.52 -1.65 43.92
N SER A 166 -14.19 -1.73 43.80
CA SER A 166 -13.44 -2.98 44.01
C SER A 166 -13.63 -3.54 45.41
N ARG A 167 -13.57 -2.68 46.44
CA ARG A 167 -13.82 -3.07 47.84
C ARG A 167 -15.27 -3.51 48.06
N SER A 168 -16.23 -2.76 47.52
CA SER A 168 -17.66 -3.10 47.62
C SER A 168 -17.95 -4.46 46.98
N PHE A 169 -17.40 -4.68 45.78
CA PHE A 169 -17.50 -5.95 45.07
C PHE A 169 -16.91 -7.11 45.87
N LEU A 170 -15.69 -6.95 46.42
CA LEU A 170 -15.04 -7.96 47.25
C LEU A 170 -15.85 -8.28 48.52
N MET A 171 -16.47 -7.29 49.15
CA MET A 171 -17.33 -7.54 50.31
C MET A 171 -18.58 -8.33 49.94
N GLY A 172 -19.27 -7.96 48.84
CA GLY A 172 -20.42 -8.70 48.34
C GLY A 172 -20.08 -10.14 47.94
N PHE A 173 -18.90 -10.32 47.33
CA PHE A 173 -18.32 -11.63 47.02
C PHE A 173 -18.17 -12.49 48.28
N LEU A 174 -17.50 -11.94 49.31
CA LEU A 174 -17.25 -12.63 50.57
C LEU A 174 -18.55 -12.99 51.30
N GLU A 175 -19.52 -12.08 51.31
CA GLU A 175 -20.81 -12.31 51.94
C GLU A 175 -21.58 -13.43 51.26
N TYR A 176 -21.63 -13.42 49.92
CA TYR A 176 -22.26 -14.48 49.14
C TYR A 176 -21.61 -15.84 49.41
N VAL A 177 -20.28 -15.88 49.47
CA VAL A 177 -19.54 -17.12 49.73
C VAL A 177 -19.85 -17.69 51.11
N LYS A 178 -19.82 -16.82 52.13
CA LYS A 178 -20.11 -17.19 53.53
C LYS A 178 -21.56 -17.66 53.70
N LYS A 179 -22.50 -17.04 53.00
CA LYS A 179 -23.94 -17.36 53.08
C LYS A 179 -24.26 -18.70 52.45
N THR A 180 -23.79 -18.95 51.23
CA THR A 180 -24.20 -20.14 50.45
C THR A 180 -23.41 -21.38 50.83
N LYS A 181 -22.17 -21.21 51.32
CA LYS A 181 -21.22 -22.23 51.81
C LYS A 181 -20.78 -23.27 50.78
N VAL A 182 -21.69 -23.86 50.03
CA VAL A 182 -21.45 -24.81 48.95
C VAL A 182 -21.75 -24.14 47.62
N ILE A 183 -20.72 -23.91 46.80
CA ILE A 183 -20.81 -23.02 45.63
C ILE A 183 -20.27 -23.73 44.40
N GLN A 184 -20.98 -23.64 43.28
CA GLN A 184 -20.43 -23.96 41.98
C GLN A 184 -19.70 -22.75 41.43
N LEU A 185 -18.46 -22.92 40.97
CA LEU A 185 -17.62 -21.82 40.51
C LEU A 185 -18.20 -21.13 39.28
N GLU A 186 -18.92 -21.88 38.43
CA GLU A 186 -19.67 -21.34 37.28
C GLU A 186 -20.84 -20.44 37.71
N ASP A 187 -21.60 -20.86 38.72
CA ASP A 187 -22.73 -20.07 39.26
C ASP A 187 -22.24 -18.79 39.92
N LEU A 188 -21.11 -18.86 40.64
CA LEU A 188 -20.47 -17.71 41.27
C LEU A 188 -20.02 -16.70 40.23
N ALA A 189 -19.33 -17.17 39.19
CA ALA A 189 -18.88 -16.34 38.07
C ALA A 189 -20.08 -15.67 37.38
N SER A 190 -21.16 -16.42 37.15
CA SER A 190 -22.40 -15.92 36.55
C SER A 190 -23.11 -14.89 37.43
N HIS A 191 -23.15 -15.08 38.76
CA HIS A 191 -23.75 -14.12 39.69
C HIS A 191 -23.04 -12.77 39.71
N LEU A 192 -21.72 -12.78 39.47
CA LEU A 192 -20.86 -11.61 39.57
C LEU A 192 -20.47 -11.02 38.22
N GLY A 193 -20.91 -11.65 37.11
CA GLY A 193 -20.55 -11.25 35.76
C GLY A 193 -19.05 -11.43 35.43
N LEU A 194 -18.36 -12.35 36.10
CA LEU A 194 -16.95 -12.65 35.87
C LEU A 194 -16.77 -13.87 34.97
N ARG A 195 -15.60 -14.03 34.36
CA ARG A 195 -15.23 -15.33 33.79
C ARG A 195 -14.97 -16.33 34.92
N THR A 196 -15.28 -17.60 34.66
CA THR A 196 -15.07 -18.68 35.65
C THR A 196 -13.63 -18.74 36.14
N GLN A 197 -12.66 -18.53 35.27
CA GLN A 197 -11.25 -18.52 35.66
C GLN A 197 -10.90 -17.36 36.60
N ASP A 198 -11.49 -16.17 36.39
CA ASP A 198 -11.26 -15.01 37.24
C ASP A 198 -11.88 -15.20 38.62
N ALA A 199 -13.06 -15.82 38.69
CA ALA A 199 -13.68 -16.22 39.95
C ALA A 199 -12.81 -17.25 40.72
N ILE A 200 -12.23 -18.22 40.00
CA ILE A 200 -11.30 -19.20 40.59
C ILE A 200 -10.05 -18.51 41.15
N ASN A 201 -9.42 -17.64 40.35
CA ASN A 201 -8.22 -16.92 40.76
C ASN A 201 -8.50 -16.06 42.00
N ARG A 202 -9.61 -15.32 42.03
CA ARG A 202 -10.00 -14.51 43.20
C ARG A 202 -10.23 -15.35 44.47
N ILE A 203 -10.82 -16.54 44.35
CA ILE A 203 -10.94 -17.45 45.52
C ILE A 203 -9.56 -17.90 45.99
N GLN A 204 -8.68 -18.29 45.07
CA GLN A 204 -7.33 -18.73 45.40
C GLN A 204 -6.53 -17.62 46.07
N ASP A 205 -6.64 -16.38 45.60
CA ASP A 205 -6.00 -15.20 46.20
C ASP A 205 -6.54 -14.96 47.61
N LEU A 206 -7.86 -14.98 47.79
CA LEU A 206 -8.49 -14.83 49.11
C LEU A 206 -8.15 -15.97 50.09
N MET A 207 -7.87 -17.17 49.58
CA MET A 207 -7.36 -18.30 50.35
C MET A 207 -5.88 -18.12 50.71
N ALA A 208 -5.07 -17.58 49.81
CA ALA A 208 -3.67 -17.27 50.06
C ALA A 208 -3.51 -16.16 51.11
N ASP A 209 -4.40 -15.18 51.08
CA ASP A 209 -4.48 -14.11 52.10
C ASP A 209 -5.04 -14.60 53.44
N GLY A 210 -5.62 -15.81 53.49
CA GLY A 210 -6.24 -16.37 54.68
C GLY A 210 -7.57 -15.74 55.08
N THR A 211 -8.13 -14.87 54.22
CA THR A 211 -9.45 -14.25 54.43
C THR A 211 -10.58 -15.26 54.25
N LEU A 212 -10.41 -16.18 53.29
CA LEU A 212 -11.29 -17.33 53.08
C LEU A 212 -10.57 -18.63 53.40
N THR A 213 -11.32 -19.58 53.95
CA THR A 213 -10.85 -20.95 54.18
C THR A 213 -11.85 -21.91 53.56
N GLY A 214 -11.37 -22.92 52.85
CA GLY A 214 -12.22 -23.81 52.09
C GLY A 214 -11.45 -24.79 51.24
N VAL A 215 -12.18 -25.63 50.51
CA VAL A 215 -11.63 -26.65 49.63
C VAL A 215 -12.29 -26.55 48.25
N ILE A 216 -11.46 -26.64 47.20
CA ILE A 216 -11.90 -26.68 45.80
C ILE A 216 -11.84 -28.14 45.34
N ASP A 217 -12.95 -28.65 44.81
CA ASP A 217 -13.04 -29.95 44.16
C ASP A 217 -12.54 -29.88 42.71
N ASP A 218 -12.06 -30.99 42.15
CA ASP A 218 -11.57 -31.07 40.77
C ASP A 218 -12.68 -30.79 39.72
N ARG A 219 -13.94 -30.86 40.16
CA ARG A 219 -15.15 -30.57 39.37
C ARG A 219 -15.56 -29.11 39.35
N GLY A 220 -14.80 -28.20 39.97
CA GLY A 220 -15.16 -26.78 40.02
C GLY A 220 -16.21 -26.44 41.08
N LYS A 221 -16.23 -27.19 42.19
CA LYS A 221 -17.08 -26.93 43.35
C LYS A 221 -16.23 -26.39 44.50
N PHE A 222 -16.63 -25.28 45.09
CA PHE A 222 -16.00 -24.72 46.28
C PHE A 222 -16.86 -24.97 47.52
N ILE A 223 -16.22 -25.41 48.59
CA ILE A 223 -16.85 -25.55 49.91
C ILE A 223 -16.12 -24.62 50.87
N TYR A 224 -16.83 -23.59 51.31
CA TYR A 224 -16.39 -22.71 52.38
C TYR A 224 -16.47 -23.46 53.71
N ILE A 225 -15.38 -23.43 54.47
CA ILE A 225 -15.27 -24.05 55.79
C ILE A 225 -14.85 -22.93 56.73
N THR A 226 -15.54 -22.76 57.86
CA THR A 226 -15.12 -21.70 58.78
C THR A 226 -13.80 -22.06 59.46
N PRO A 227 -12.99 -21.09 59.90
CA PRO A 227 -11.77 -21.37 60.66
C PRO A 227 -12.03 -22.23 61.91
N GLU A 228 -13.21 -22.07 62.53
CA GLU A 228 -13.65 -22.86 63.67
C GLU A 228 -13.91 -24.33 63.30
N GLU A 229 -14.60 -24.58 62.18
CA GLU A 229 -14.83 -25.93 61.66
C GLU A 229 -13.52 -26.61 61.26
N MET A 230 -12.63 -25.88 60.60
CA MET A 230 -11.29 -26.37 60.26
C MET A 230 -10.49 -26.74 61.52
N ALA A 231 -10.58 -25.91 62.57
CA ALA A 231 -9.94 -26.19 63.85
C ALA A 231 -10.54 -27.42 64.54
N ALA A 232 -11.86 -27.60 64.49
CA ALA A 232 -12.54 -28.77 65.05
C ALA A 232 -12.10 -30.07 64.37
N VAL A 233 -11.99 -30.06 63.03
CA VAL A 233 -11.46 -31.19 62.25
C VAL A 233 -9.99 -31.45 62.61
N ALA A 234 -9.16 -30.42 62.73
CA ALA A 234 -7.77 -30.56 63.13
C ALA A 234 -7.62 -31.13 64.56
N GLN A 235 -8.47 -30.72 65.49
CA GLN A 235 -8.50 -31.27 66.86
C GLN A 235 -8.91 -32.74 66.86
N TYR A 236 -9.92 -33.12 66.08
CA TYR A 236 -10.35 -34.51 65.93
C TYR A 236 -9.20 -35.41 65.45
N ILE A 237 -8.46 -34.97 64.42
CA ILE A 237 -7.29 -35.70 63.90
C ILE A 237 -6.19 -35.81 64.96
N LYS A 238 -5.87 -34.71 65.67
CA LYS A 238 -4.83 -34.71 66.72
C LYS A 238 -5.17 -35.63 67.89
N GLN A 239 -6.43 -35.69 68.30
CA GLN A 239 -6.87 -36.53 69.43
C GLN A 239 -6.87 -38.03 69.08
N ARG A 240 -7.29 -38.39 67.87
CA ARG A 240 -7.33 -39.79 67.40
C ARG A 240 -5.97 -40.29 66.91
N GLY A 241 -5.09 -39.40 66.44
CA GLY A 241 -3.80 -39.73 65.87
C GLY A 241 -3.93 -40.35 64.46
N ARG A 242 -4.19 -41.66 64.38
CA ARG A 242 -4.41 -42.36 63.11
C ARG A 242 -5.90 -42.40 62.80
N VAL A 243 -6.30 -41.75 61.72
CA VAL A 243 -7.71 -41.66 61.29
C VAL A 243 -7.80 -42.18 59.86
N SER A 244 -8.76 -43.08 59.60
CA SER A 244 -9.06 -43.50 58.22
C SER A 244 -9.91 -42.44 57.50
N ILE A 245 -9.84 -42.40 56.17
CA ILE A 245 -10.63 -41.45 55.36
C ILE A 245 -12.14 -41.64 55.61
N ALA A 246 -12.59 -42.88 55.81
CA ALA A 246 -13.99 -43.19 56.10
C ALA A 246 -14.46 -42.61 57.44
N GLU A 247 -13.64 -42.75 58.50
CA GLU A 247 -13.92 -42.15 59.81
C GLU A 247 -13.89 -40.63 59.76
N LEU A 248 -12.92 -40.06 59.04
CA LEU A 248 -12.84 -38.62 58.86
C LEU A 248 -14.08 -38.09 58.14
N ALA A 249 -14.53 -38.75 57.06
CA ALA A 249 -15.74 -38.37 56.35
C ALA A 249 -17.00 -38.42 57.24
N GLN A 250 -17.12 -39.46 58.08
CA GLN A 250 -18.21 -39.57 59.05
C GLN A 250 -18.16 -38.45 60.10
N ALA A 251 -16.98 -38.16 60.64
CA ALA A 251 -16.79 -37.09 61.61
C ALA A 251 -17.02 -35.71 60.97
N SER A 252 -16.54 -35.48 59.74
CA SER A 252 -16.71 -34.24 59.00
C SER A 252 -18.19 -33.90 58.77
N ASN A 253 -19.07 -34.89 58.57
CA ASN A 253 -20.51 -34.66 58.46
C ASN A 253 -21.13 -34.09 59.75
N SER A 254 -20.52 -34.32 60.91
CA SER A 254 -20.95 -33.76 62.20
C SER A 254 -20.21 -32.46 62.55
N LEU A 255 -18.98 -32.29 62.07
CA LEU A 255 -18.13 -31.15 62.39
C LEU A 255 -18.32 -29.96 61.43
N ILE A 256 -18.82 -30.19 60.22
CA ILE A 256 -19.01 -29.15 59.19
C ILE A 256 -20.51 -29.03 58.91
N ASN A 257 -21.11 -27.89 59.26
CA ASN A 257 -22.52 -27.65 58.98
C ASN A 257 -22.68 -27.03 57.58
N LEU A 258 -23.10 -27.82 56.59
CA LEU A 258 -23.27 -27.33 55.21
C LEU A 258 -24.57 -26.55 54.97
N GLN A 259 -25.44 -26.43 55.97
CA GLN A 259 -26.66 -25.64 55.83
C GLN A 259 -26.33 -24.14 55.93
N PRO A 260 -26.77 -23.31 54.98
CA PRO A 260 -26.69 -21.85 55.12
C PRO A 260 -27.49 -21.44 56.36
N GLU A 261 -27.06 -20.40 57.09
CA GLU A 261 -27.79 -19.90 58.26
C GLU A 261 -29.21 -19.42 57.86
N SER A 262 -30.16 -20.35 57.77
CA SER A 262 -31.57 -20.05 57.92
C SER A 262 -31.74 -19.72 59.39
N GLN A 263 -31.71 -18.43 59.71
CA GLN A 263 -32.12 -17.82 60.97
C GLN A 263 -32.51 -18.84 62.04
N THR A 264 -31.62 -19.06 63.00
CA THR A 264 -31.99 -19.69 64.27
C THR A 264 -33.06 -18.81 64.93
N VAL A 265 -34.32 -19.05 64.61
CA VAL A 265 -35.46 -18.56 65.40
C VAL A 265 -35.31 -19.23 66.76
N ALA A 266 -34.85 -18.43 67.73
CA ALA A 266 -34.82 -18.84 69.12
C ALA A 266 -36.22 -19.31 69.52
N PRO A 267 -36.37 -20.48 70.16
CA PRO A 267 -37.67 -20.89 70.68
C PRO A 267 -38.07 -19.89 71.76
N THR A 268 -39.07 -19.06 71.47
CA THR A 268 -39.76 -18.25 72.47
C THR A 268 -40.34 -19.21 73.51
N VAL A 269 -39.72 -19.20 74.69
CA VAL A 269 -40.16 -19.93 75.86
C VAL A 269 -41.56 -19.43 76.23
N ALA A 270 -42.48 -20.38 76.43
CA ALA A 270 -43.88 -20.18 76.78
C ALA A 270 -44.07 -19.48 78.14
#